data_AF-A0A535TSV9-F1
#
_entry.id   AF-A0A535TSV9-F1
#
_cell.length_a   1.000
_cell.length_b   1.000
_cell.length_c   1.000
_cell.angle_alpha   90.00
_cell.angle_beta   90.00
_cell.angle_gamma   90.00
#
_symmetry.space_group_name_H-M   'P 1'
#
loop_
_entity.id
_entity.type
_entity.pdbx_description
1 polymer ?
#
loop_
_entity_poly.entity_id
_entity_poly.type
_entity_poly.pdbx_seq_one_letter_code
_entity_poly.pdbx_strand_id
1 'polypeptide(L)'
;MKDALMSSAIETLRTISLRCVECSTLYPGMEAGWKPRYRCDCGGVLDVELAPPTGAKGLRQLFDERASVPPTWPVNTGNILPDHSGVWRYRELILPVPGQYIVSRPEGNTGLYPVGTENCGAGRIGHRHIGSYAGLDHLFLKHEGENPTGSFKDRGMTVGVTMASLLGAQAVAC
;
A
#
# COMPACT_ATOMS: atom_id res chain seq x y z
N MET A 1 -22.74 14.65 -9.52
CA MET A 1 -22.04 13.36 -9.26
C MET A 1 -20.57 13.58 -8.88
N LYS A 2 -19.76 14.31 -9.66
CA LYS A 2 -18.35 14.62 -9.31
C LYS A 2 -18.18 15.34 -7.97
N ASP A 3 -19.05 16.29 -7.64
CA ASP A 3 -18.93 17.09 -6.41
C ASP A 3 -19.17 16.28 -5.13
N ALA A 4 -20.20 15.41 -5.12
CA ALA A 4 -20.50 14.54 -3.98
C ALA A 4 -19.41 13.47 -3.76
N LEU A 5 -18.83 12.98 -4.86
CA LEU A 5 -17.74 12.02 -4.82
C LEU A 5 -16.45 12.68 -4.31
N MET A 6 -16.15 13.92 -4.72
CA MET A 6 -15.01 14.67 -4.20
C MET A 6 -15.16 14.91 -2.69
N SER A 7 -16.37 15.20 -2.22
CA SER A 7 -16.66 15.39 -0.79
C SER A 7 -16.29 14.18 0.07
N SER A 8 -16.51 12.94 -0.39
CA SER A 8 -16.17 11.75 0.41
C SER A 8 -14.66 11.49 0.48
N ALA A 9 -13.92 11.75 -0.61
CA ALA A 9 -12.46 11.67 -0.57
C ALA A 9 -11.84 12.77 0.32
N ILE A 10 -12.43 13.98 0.31
CA ILE A 10 -12.05 15.08 1.20
C ILE A 10 -12.28 14.71 2.66
N GLU A 11 -13.41 14.08 2.98
CA GLU A 11 -13.72 13.64 4.33
C GLU A 11 -12.71 12.59 4.83
N THR A 12 -12.35 11.60 4.00
CA THR A 12 -11.26 10.67 4.30
C THR A 12 -9.95 11.40 4.57
N LEU A 13 -9.55 12.33 3.70
CA LEU A 13 -8.25 13.00 3.83
C LEU A 13 -8.17 13.94 5.05
N ARG A 14 -9.31 14.36 5.60
CA ARG A 14 -9.38 15.09 6.87
C ARG A 14 -9.12 14.23 8.10
N THR A 15 -9.24 12.90 8.00
CA THR A 15 -8.92 11.99 9.12
C THR A 15 -7.44 11.63 9.18
N ILE A 16 -6.66 12.08 8.18
CA ILE A 16 -5.21 11.91 8.11
C ILE A 16 -4.54 13.14 8.72
N SER A 17 -3.46 12.90 9.46
CA SER A 17 -2.58 13.94 9.98
C SER A 17 -1.13 13.66 9.61
N LEU A 18 -0.30 14.69 9.61
CA LEU A 18 1.12 14.61 9.28
C LEU A 18 1.92 15.03 10.51
N ARG A 19 2.74 14.12 11.05
CA ARG A 19 3.61 14.40 12.20
C ARG A 19 5.04 14.60 11.72
N CYS A 20 5.68 15.69 12.14
CA CYS A 20 7.12 15.85 11.94
C CYS A 20 7.90 14.85 12.78
N VAL A 21 8.84 14.12 12.16
CA VAL A 21 9.65 13.12 12.87
C VAL A 21 10.71 13.73 13.79
N GLU A 22 11.10 15.00 13.57
CA GLU A 22 12.11 15.69 14.35
C GLU A 22 11.51 16.50 15.52
N CYS A 23 10.50 17.34 15.27
CA CYS A 23 9.93 18.22 16.29
C CYS A 23 8.52 17.83 16.77
N SER A 24 7.97 16.71 16.28
CA SER A 24 6.65 16.19 16.65
C SER A 24 5.45 17.10 16.34
N THR A 25 5.65 18.25 15.67
CA THR A 25 4.57 19.14 15.26
C THR A 25 3.58 18.41 14.35
N LEU A 26 2.29 18.60 14.62
CA LEU A 26 1.20 17.97 13.89
C LEU A 26 0.60 18.96 12.89
N TYR A 27 0.39 18.49 11.67
CA TYR A 27 -0.27 19.20 10.59
C TYR A 27 -1.48 18.39 10.10
N PRO A 28 -2.48 19.04 9.49
CA PRO A 28 -3.52 18.30 8.78
C PRO A 28 -2.92 17.52 7.60
N GLY A 29 -3.54 16.39 7.23
CA GLY A 29 -3.17 15.61 6.04
C GLY A 29 -3.20 16.42 4.75
N MET A 30 -4.04 17.45 4.71
CA MET A 30 -4.19 18.41 3.62
C MET A 30 -4.38 19.82 4.17
N GLU A 31 -3.63 20.78 3.63
CA GLU A 31 -3.75 22.19 4.01
C GLU A 31 -5.01 22.82 3.41
N ALA A 32 -5.37 24.01 3.92
CA ALA A 32 -6.47 24.80 3.39
C ALA A 32 -6.33 25.02 1.87
N GLY A 33 -7.43 24.86 1.14
CA GLY A 33 -7.44 24.95 -0.32
C GLY A 33 -6.84 23.73 -1.03
N TRP A 34 -6.84 22.55 -0.39
CA TRP A 34 -6.42 21.29 -1.01
C TRP A 34 -4.95 21.27 -1.44
N LYS A 35 -4.09 21.90 -0.62
CA LYS A 35 -2.65 21.96 -0.88
C LYS A 35 -1.91 20.89 -0.08
N PRO A 36 -1.03 20.09 -0.72
CA PRO A 36 -0.20 19.14 0.00
C PRO A 36 0.89 19.86 0.79
N ARG A 37 1.24 19.32 1.96
CA ARG A 37 2.43 19.72 2.72
C ARG A 37 3.52 18.67 2.53
N TYR A 38 4.71 19.12 2.17
CA TYR A 38 5.86 18.25 1.90
C TYR A 38 6.89 18.22 3.04
N ARG A 39 6.95 19.27 3.87
CA ARG A 39 7.90 19.39 4.99
C ARG A 39 7.27 20.10 6.18
N CYS A 40 7.84 19.85 7.35
CA CYS A 40 7.60 20.66 8.53
C CYS A 40 8.27 22.04 8.38
N ASP A 41 7.76 23.04 9.10
CA ASP A 41 8.34 24.39 9.12
C ASP A 41 9.76 24.41 9.75
N CYS A 42 10.11 23.39 10.54
CA CYS A 42 11.49 23.20 11.03
C CYS A 42 12.44 22.60 9.99
N GLY A 43 11.95 22.25 8.78
CA GLY A 43 12.71 21.58 7.71
C GLY A 43 12.61 20.06 7.73
N GLY A 44 12.05 19.50 8.79
CA GLY A 44 11.91 18.07 9.03
C GLY A 44 10.99 17.31 8.07
N VAL A 45 11.17 15.99 8.01
CA VAL A 45 10.28 15.10 7.22
C VAL A 45 9.00 14.79 8.00
N LEU A 46 7.94 14.51 7.25
CA LEU A 46 6.62 14.24 7.79
C LEU A 46 6.29 12.75 7.66
N ASP A 47 5.76 12.19 8.73
CA ASP A 47 5.16 10.86 8.76
C ASP A 47 3.64 10.95 8.75
N VAL A 48 2.99 9.92 8.21
CA VAL A 48 1.53 9.87 8.07
C VAL A 48 0.91 9.23 9.30
N GLU A 49 0.03 9.95 9.98
CA GLU A 49 -0.75 9.44 11.10
C GLU A 49 -2.21 9.24 10.71
N LEU A 50 -2.67 8.00 10.84
CA LEU A 50 -4.04 7.57 10.62
C LEU A 50 -4.62 7.09 11.95
N ALA A 51 -5.81 7.57 12.30
CA ALA A 51 -6.55 6.97 13.39
C ALA A 51 -6.88 5.51 13.05
N PRO A 52 -6.82 4.57 14.02
CA PRO A 52 -7.27 3.21 13.80
C PRO A 52 -8.71 3.22 13.27
N PRO A 53 -9.03 2.42 12.24
CA PRO A 53 -10.38 2.38 11.70
C PRO A 53 -11.37 1.92 12.78
N THR A 54 -12.57 2.50 12.76
CA THR A 54 -13.68 2.10 13.65
C THR A 54 -13.98 0.61 13.43
N GLY A 55 -14.04 -0.16 14.52
CA GLY A 55 -14.26 -1.61 14.43
C GLY A 55 -13.02 -2.40 14.02
N ALA A 56 -11.83 -2.05 14.52
CA ALA A 56 -10.58 -2.79 14.29
C ALA A 56 -10.66 -4.31 14.61
N LYS A 57 -11.68 -4.74 15.36
CA LYS A 57 -12.03 -6.16 15.54
C LYS A 57 -12.53 -6.73 14.21
N GLY A 58 -11.74 -7.62 13.61
CA GLY A 58 -12.10 -8.32 12.38
C GLY A 58 -11.29 -7.91 11.15
N LEU A 59 -10.42 -6.90 11.24
CA LEU A 59 -9.56 -6.49 10.12
C LEU A 59 -8.72 -7.64 9.57
N ARG A 60 -8.16 -8.48 10.46
CA ARG A 60 -7.40 -9.66 10.04
C ARG A 60 -8.24 -10.58 9.15
N GLN A 61 -9.46 -10.90 9.59
CA GLN A 61 -10.38 -11.74 8.83
C GLN A 61 -10.77 -11.09 7.50
N LEU A 62 -11.11 -9.79 7.51
CA LEU A 62 -11.43 -9.03 6.31
C LEU A 62 -10.28 -9.06 5.28
N PHE A 63 -9.03 -8.91 5.73
CA PHE A 63 -7.86 -8.94 4.84
C PHE A 63 -7.57 -10.34 4.32
N ASP A 64 -7.78 -11.39 5.14
CA ASP A 64 -7.64 -12.78 4.74
C ASP A 64 -8.72 -13.19 3.71
N GLU A 65 -9.96 -12.71 3.87
CA GLU A 65 -11.06 -12.91 2.92
C GLU A 65 -10.74 -12.29 1.56
N ARG A 66 -10.23 -11.05 1.54
CA ARG A 66 -9.76 -10.39 0.30
C ARG A 66 -8.63 -11.15 -0.37
N ALA A 67 -7.68 -11.66 0.41
CA ALA A 67 -6.56 -12.45 -0.09
C ALA A 67 -6.99 -13.78 -0.71
N SER A 68 -8.16 -14.30 -0.31
CA SER A 68 -8.69 -15.58 -0.76
C SER A 68 -9.45 -15.49 -2.09
N VAL A 69 -9.68 -14.27 -2.61
CA VAL A 69 -10.39 -14.06 -3.88
C VAL A 69 -9.47 -14.42 -5.05
N PRO A 70 -9.85 -15.35 -5.94
CA PRO A 70 -9.06 -15.70 -7.11
C PRO A 70 -8.84 -14.47 -8.01
N PRO A 71 -7.64 -14.28 -8.60
CA PRO A 71 -7.35 -13.15 -9.49
C PRO A 71 -7.99 -13.32 -10.86
N THR A 72 -9.30 -13.56 -10.89
CA THR A 72 -10.08 -13.55 -12.12
C THR A 72 -10.41 -12.11 -12.45
N TRP A 73 -9.86 -11.59 -13.54
CA TRP A 73 -10.26 -10.29 -14.06
C TRP A 73 -11.65 -10.43 -14.67
N PRO A 74 -12.71 -9.86 -14.08
CA PRO A 74 -14.02 -9.94 -14.69
C PRO A 74 -14.00 -9.15 -16.00
N VAL A 75 -14.15 -9.85 -17.11
CA VAL A 75 -14.08 -9.28 -18.46
C VAL A 75 -15.19 -8.25 -18.71
N ASN A 76 -16.25 -8.27 -17.89
CA ASN A 76 -17.50 -7.51 -18.08
C ASN A 76 -17.86 -6.55 -16.95
N THR A 77 -17.08 -6.48 -15.87
CA THR A 77 -17.25 -5.41 -14.88
C THR A 77 -16.02 -4.54 -15.00
N GLY A 78 -16.19 -3.29 -15.45
CA GLY A 78 -15.10 -2.29 -15.47
C GLY A 78 -14.60 -1.90 -14.08
N ASN A 79 -14.76 -2.79 -13.09
CA ASN A 79 -14.35 -2.61 -11.72
C ASN A 79 -12.93 -3.14 -11.59
N ILE A 80 -11.99 -2.24 -11.37
CA ILE A 80 -10.74 -2.57 -10.69
C ILE A 80 -11.16 -3.19 -9.36
N LEU A 81 -10.76 -4.42 -9.09
CA LEU A 81 -10.97 -5.08 -7.81
C LEU A 81 -9.78 -4.72 -6.90
N PRO A 82 -9.91 -3.73 -6.00
CA PRO A 82 -8.78 -3.27 -5.18
C PRO A 82 -8.27 -4.39 -4.25
N ASP A 83 -9.11 -5.39 -4.00
CA ASP A 83 -8.81 -6.53 -3.15
C ASP A 83 -7.68 -7.43 -3.71
N HIS A 84 -7.38 -7.37 -5.03
CA HIS A 84 -6.24 -8.11 -5.61
C HIS A 84 -4.91 -7.39 -5.45
N SER A 85 -4.91 -6.09 -5.17
CA SER A 85 -3.68 -5.38 -4.82
C SER A 85 -3.30 -5.74 -3.39
N GLY A 86 -2.06 -6.18 -3.21
CA GLY A 86 -1.43 -6.39 -1.90
C GLY A 86 -1.19 -5.09 -1.13
N VAL A 87 -1.51 -3.92 -1.72
CA VAL A 87 -1.65 -2.64 -1.02
C VAL A 87 -3.12 -2.40 -0.69
N TRP A 88 -4.00 -2.32 -1.70
CA TRP A 88 -5.38 -1.87 -1.51
C TRP A 88 -6.31 -2.87 -0.81
N ARG A 89 -5.90 -4.13 -0.68
CA ARG A 89 -6.55 -5.08 0.24
C ARG A 89 -6.48 -4.63 1.71
N TYR A 90 -5.59 -3.68 2.03
CA TYR A 90 -5.39 -3.07 3.35
C TYR A 90 -5.79 -1.59 3.38
N ARG A 91 -6.62 -1.11 2.45
CA ARG A 91 -6.98 0.31 2.25
C ARG A 91 -7.38 1.06 3.52
N GLU A 92 -8.02 0.40 4.49
CA GLU A 92 -8.42 0.96 5.78
C GLU A 92 -7.22 1.45 6.61
N LEU A 93 -6.04 0.89 6.39
CA LEU A 93 -4.80 1.20 7.11
C LEU A 93 -3.79 2.02 6.30
N ILE A 94 -4.11 2.31 5.02
CA ILE A 94 -3.17 2.96 4.10
C ILE A 94 -3.73 4.30 3.64
N LEU A 95 -4.85 4.26 2.93
CA LEU A 95 -5.54 5.44 2.43
C LEU A 95 -7.01 5.04 2.22
N PRO A 96 -7.92 5.35 3.16
CA PRO A 96 -9.30 4.84 3.14
C PRO A 96 -10.20 5.63 2.17
N VAL A 97 -9.73 5.87 0.94
CA VAL A 97 -10.48 6.55 -0.10
C VAL A 97 -11.47 5.59 -0.79
N PRO A 98 -12.59 6.09 -1.33
CA PRO A 98 -13.51 5.26 -2.11
C PRO A 98 -12.81 4.55 -3.27
N GLY A 99 -13.16 3.28 -3.52
CA GLY A 99 -12.44 2.42 -4.47
C GLY A 99 -12.38 2.94 -5.91
N GLN A 100 -13.34 3.76 -6.34
CA GLN A 100 -13.34 4.43 -7.65
C GLN A 100 -12.18 5.42 -7.86
N TYR A 101 -11.50 5.85 -6.79
CA TYR A 101 -10.33 6.74 -6.88
C TYR A 101 -9.01 5.99 -6.95
N ILE A 102 -9.03 4.70 -6.62
CA ILE A 102 -7.84 3.88 -6.56
C ILE A 102 -7.30 3.68 -7.96
N VAL A 103 -6.05 4.10 -8.15
CA VAL A 103 -5.24 3.74 -9.32
C VAL A 103 -4.38 2.57 -8.89
N SER A 104 -4.50 1.43 -9.57
CA SER A 104 -3.75 0.22 -9.25
C SER A 104 -3.47 -0.62 -10.50
N ARG A 105 -2.35 -1.34 -10.45
CA ARG A 105 -2.02 -2.44 -11.37
C ARG A 105 -1.54 -3.57 -10.48
N PRO A 106 -2.39 -4.56 -10.18
CA PRO A 106 -2.45 -5.34 -8.94
C PRO A 106 -1.08 -5.63 -8.32
N GLU A 107 -0.52 -4.61 -7.67
CA GLU A 107 0.80 -4.63 -7.08
C GLU A 107 0.77 -5.26 -5.68
N GLY A 108 1.91 -5.68 -5.17
CA GLY A 108 2.01 -6.45 -3.94
C GLY A 108 1.65 -7.91 -4.16
N ASN A 109 1.25 -8.60 -3.08
CA ASN A 109 1.00 -10.06 -3.08
C ASN A 109 2.15 -10.90 -3.70
N THR A 110 3.37 -10.35 -3.69
CA THR A 110 4.61 -10.96 -4.21
C THR A 110 5.02 -12.22 -3.46
N GLY A 111 5.85 -13.06 -4.08
CA GLY A 111 6.33 -14.30 -3.48
C GLY A 111 7.04 -14.10 -2.15
N LEU A 112 6.77 -15.02 -1.22
CA LEU A 112 7.55 -15.21 0.01
C LEU A 112 8.22 -16.58 -0.08
N TYR A 113 9.50 -16.60 -0.42
CA TYR A 113 10.23 -17.83 -0.70
C TYR A 113 10.85 -18.41 0.57
N PRO A 114 10.50 -19.64 0.95
CA PRO A 114 11.17 -20.34 2.04
C PRO A 114 12.54 -20.85 1.58
N VAL A 115 13.62 -20.28 2.14
CA VAL A 115 15.01 -20.55 1.73
C VAL A 115 15.92 -20.99 2.88
N GLY A 116 15.38 -21.16 4.09
CA GLY A 116 16.11 -21.65 5.26
C GLY A 116 16.57 -23.12 5.16
N THR A 117 17.48 -23.55 6.03
CA THR A 117 18.03 -24.93 5.99
C THR A 117 16.99 -26.01 6.19
N GLU A 118 15.91 -25.73 6.90
CA GLU A 118 14.73 -26.60 7.03
C GLU A 118 14.11 -27.00 5.67
N ASN A 119 14.38 -26.19 4.64
CA ASN A 119 13.92 -26.44 3.28
C ASN A 119 14.95 -27.21 2.44
N CYS A 120 16.14 -27.57 2.92
CA CYS A 120 17.27 -28.08 2.12
C CYS A 120 17.33 -29.61 1.92
N GLY A 121 16.20 -30.31 1.93
CA GLY A 121 16.18 -31.78 1.72
C GLY A 121 16.83 -32.22 0.39
N ALA A 122 17.47 -33.40 0.41
CA ALA A 122 18.16 -33.97 -0.75
C ALA A 122 17.27 -34.02 -2.01
N GLY A 123 17.82 -33.65 -3.17
CA GLY A 123 17.12 -33.69 -4.46
C GLY A 123 16.30 -32.43 -4.81
N ARG A 124 16.33 -31.37 -4.00
CA ARG A 124 15.62 -30.11 -4.29
C ARG A 124 16.57 -29.04 -4.85
N ILE A 125 16.46 -28.77 -6.15
CA ILE A 125 17.26 -27.75 -6.87
C ILE A 125 16.63 -26.35 -6.65
N GLY A 126 17.42 -25.31 -6.33
CA GLY A 126 16.94 -23.92 -6.22
C GLY A 126 17.53 -23.10 -5.05
N HIS A 127 16.75 -22.13 -4.54
CA HIS A 127 17.17 -21.09 -3.57
C HIS A 127 17.57 -21.61 -2.17
N ARG A 128 17.51 -22.92 -1.93
CA ARG A 128 17.69 -23.55 -0.61
C ARG A 128 19.13 -23.46 -0.11
N HIS A 129 20.12 -23.36 -1.00
CA HIS A 129 21.52 -23.13 -0.60
C HIS A 129 21.75 -21.79 0.11
N ILE A 130 20.83 -20.83 -0.03
CA ILE A 130 20.94 -19.50 0.60
C ILE A 130 20.91 -19.64 2.13
N GLY A 131 19.98 -20.41 2.69
CA GLY A 131 19.92 -20.66 4.13
C GLY A 131 21.16 -21.38 4.66
N SER A 132 21.68 -22.36 3.91
CA SER A 132 22.92 -23.06 4.25
C SER A 132 24.13 -22.11 4.25
N TYR A 133 24.24 -21.26 3.23
CA TYR A 133 25.28 -20.23 3.14
C TYR A 133 25.18 -19.21 4.28
N ALA A 134 23.96 -18.77 4.59
CA ALA A 134 23.70 -17.81 5.66
C ALA A 134 23.82 -18.41 7.07
N GLY A 135 23.86 -19.74 7.21
CA GLY A 135 23.82 -20.43 8.50
C GLY A 135 22.48 -20.29 9.23
N LEU A 136 21.37 -20.15 8.50
CA LEU A 136 20.04 -19.86 9.05
C LEU A 136 19.04 -20.98 8.75
N ASP A 137 18.36 -21.45 9.79
CA ASP A 137 17.36 -22.51 9.68
C ASP A 137 16.01 -22.03 9.14
N HIS A 138 15.54 -20.90 9.65
CA HIS A 138 14.32 -20.24 9.21
C HIS A 138 14.69 -18.94 8.48
N LEU A 139 14.63 -18.96 7.15
CA LEU A 139 14.92 -17.79 6.32
C LEU A 139 13.90 -17.72 5.17
N PHE A 140 13.36 -16.51 4.97
CA PHE A 140 12.43 -16.23 3.89
C PHE A 140 12.89 -15.01 3.09
N LEU A 141 12.66 -15.05 1.78
CA LEU A 141 12.88 -13.91 0.89
C LEU A 141 11.55 -13.37 0.41
N LYS A 142 11.26 -12.10 0.72
CA LYS A 142 10.10 -11.38 0.20
C LYS A 142 10.47 -10.73 -1.13
N HIS A 143 10.04 -11.31 -2.25
CA HIS A 143 10.51 -10.92 -3.57
C HIS A 143 9.72 -9.74 -4.15
N GLU A 144 10.04 -8.54 -3.70
CA GLU A 144 9.40 -7.31 -4.17
C GLU A 144 9.73 -6.93 -5.63
N GLY A 145 10.63 -7.65 -6.29
CA GLY A 145 10.85 -7.54 -7.73
C GLY A 145 9.79 -8.21 -8.60
N GLU A 146 8.81 -8.92 -8.02
CA GLU A 146 7.68 -9.51 -8.77
C GLU A 146 6.48 -8.56 -8.91
N ASN A 147 6.62 -7.33 -8.42
CA ASN A 147 5.66 -6.28 -8.70
C ASN A 147 5.65 -5.93 -10.22
N PRO A 148 4.57 -5.31 -10.74
CA PRO A 148 4.40 -5.04 -12.17
C PRO A 148 5.56 -4.35 -12.90
N THR A 149 6.31 -3.46 -12.24
CA THR A 149 7.46 -2.75 -12.83
C THR A 149 8.80 -3.44 -12.54
N GLY A 150 8.79 -4.54 -11.79
CA GLY A 150 10.00 -5.18 -11.30
C GLY A 150 10.58 -4.55 -10.03
N SER A 151 9.82 -3.72 -9.32
CA SER A 151 10.33 -2.98 -8.14
C SER A 151 9.32 -2.85 -7.00
N PHE A 152 9.84 -2.82 -5.77
CA PHE A 152 9.04 -2.54 -4.56
C PHE A 152 8.33 -1.17 -4.60
N LYS A 153 8.81 -0.24 -5.44
CA LYS A 153 8.28 1.11 -5.55
C LYS A 153 6.82 1.15 -5.99
N ASP A 154 6.33 0.10 -6.67
CA ASP A 154 4.92 0.00 -7.08
C ASP A 154 3.96 0.17 -5.90
N ARG A 155 4.34 -0.33 -4.73
CA ARG A 155 3.54 -0.20 -3.51
C ARG A 155 3.35 1.24 -3.04
N GLY A 156 4.39 2.06 -3.20
CA GLY A 156 4.31 3.48 -2.87
C GLY A 156 3.64 4.28 -3.98
N MET A 157 3.96 3.95 -5.24
CA MET A 157 3.47 4.68 -6.40
C MET A 157 1.97 4.51 -6.62
N THR A 158 1.39 3.35 -6.32
CA THR A 158 -0.08 3.15 -6.37
C THR A 158 -0.82 4.17 -5.48
N VAL A 159 -0.31 4.41 -4.25
CA VAL A 159 -0.85 5.40 -3.31
C VAL A 159 -0.53 6.82 -3.77
N GLY A 160 0.71 7.09 -4.17
CA GLY A 160 1.15 8.40 -4.62
C GLY A 160 0.41 8.89 -5.87
N VAL A 161 0.19 8.02 -6.86
CA VAL A 161 -0.58 8.32 -8.08
C VAL A 161 -2.06 8.47 -7.77
N THR A 162 -2.62 7.66 -6.87
CA THR A 162 -3.99 7.85 -6.35
C THR A 162 -4.14 9.23 -5.72
N MET A 163 -3.20 9.65 -4.88
CA MET A 163 -3.19 10.99 -4.29
C MET A 163 -3.00 12.10 -5.33
N ALA A 164 -2.08 11.95 -6.29
CA ALA A 164 -1.88 12.93 -7.35
C ALA A 164 -3.16 13.14 -8.17
N SER A 165 -3.87 12.05 -8.51
CA SER A 165 -5.16 12.09 -9.19
C SER A 165 -6.21 12.82 -8.36
N LEU A 166 -6.30 12.53 -7.06
CA LEU A 166 -7.19 13.23 -6.12
C LEU A 166 -6.88 14.73 -5.97
N LEU A 167 -5.61 15.11 -6.10
CA LEU A 167 -5.17 16.51 -6.10
C LEU A 167 -5.42 17.22 -7.44
N GLY A 168 -5.95 16.51 -8.45
CA GLY A 168 -6.21 17.06 -9.77
C GLY A 168 -4.95 17.25 -10.62
N ALA A 169 -3.83 16.63 -10.25
CA ALA A 169 -2.60 16.70 -11.02
C ALA A 169 -2.81 16.14 -12.43
N GLN A 170 -2.37 16.88 -13.45
CA GLN A 170 -2.45 16.46 -14.84
C GLN A 170 -1.21 15.69 -15.30
N ALA A 171 -0.11 15.81 -14.55
CA ALA A 171 1.16 15.14 -14.80
C ALA A 171 1.93 14.96 -13.49
N VAL A 172 2.84 13.98 -13.48
CA VAL A 172 3.82 13.73 -12.41
C VAL A 172 5.22 13.63 -13.02
N ALA A 173 6.25 13.97 -12.26
CA ALA A 173 7.65 13.96 -12.70
C ALA A 173 8.59 13.52 -11.57
N CYS A 174 9.80 13.06 -11.94
CA CYS A 174 10.86 12.65 -11.03
C CYS A 174 12.23 13.13 -11.49
#